data_AF-A0A0C3CVI7-F1
#
_entry.id   AF-A0A0C3CVI7-F1
#
_cell.length_a   1.000
_cell.length_b   1.000
_cell.length_c   1.000
_cell.angle_alpha   90.00
_cell.angle_beta   90.00
_cell.angle_gamma   90.00
#
_symmetry.space_group_name_H-M   'P 1'
#
loop_
_entity.id
_entity.type
_entity.pdbx_description
1 polymer ?
#
loop_
_entity_poly.entity_id
_entity_poly.type
_entity_poly.pdbx_seq_one_letter_code
_entity_poly.pdbx_strand_id
1 'polypeptide(L)'
;IHTCRSLGIQYVWIDSLCIIQDSVPDWEGEAGAMHMVYKNAELMITAYGDVDRSRWNTRGWTMQERSLSTRSVHFCKNKIYFECRSTV
;
A
#
# COMPACT_ATOMS: atom_id res chain seq x y z
N ILE A 1 5.12 7.53 10.47
CA ILE A 1 4.16 7.66 11.60
C ILE A 1 3.61 9.09 11.74
N HIS A 2 4.41 10.15 11.53
CA HIS A 2 3.91 11.54 11.61
C HIS A 2 2.70 11.80 10.71
N THR A 3 2.77 11.41 9.43
CA THR A 3 1.65 11.54 8.47
C THR A 3 0.38 10.82 8.93
N CYS A 4 0.48 9.57 9.39
CA CYS A 4 -0.67 8.82 9.91
C CYS A 4 -1.31 9.54 11.11
N ARG A 5 -0.50 10.03 12.05
CA ARG A 5 -0.98 10.78 13.22
C ARG A 5 -1.70 12.07 12.83
N SER A 6 -1.15 12.84 11.89
CA SER A 6 -1.79 14.07 11.39
C SER A 6 -3.12 13.80 10.67
N LEU A 7 -3.29 12.61 10.09
CA LEU A 7 -4.52 12.17 9.43
C LEU A 7 -5.51 11.46 10.37
N GLY A 8 -5.17 11.30 11.66
CA GLY A 8 -6.00 10.55 12.61
C GLY A 8 -6.03 9.03 12.37
N ILE A 9 -5.11 8.50 11.56
CA ILE A 9 -5.01 7.07 11.25
C ILE A 9 -4.23 6.38 12.37
N GLN A 10 -4.91 5.48 13.08
CA GLN A 10 -4.36 4.78 14.25
C GLN A 10 -3.55 3.54 13.90
N TYR A 11 -3.89 2.88 12.80
CA TYR A 11 -3.28 1.61 12.40
C TYR A 11 -2.54 1.76 11.08
N VAL A 12 -1.37 1.13 10.99
CA VAL A 12 -0.59 1.07 9.75
C VAL A 12 -0.30 -0.37 9.43
N TRP A 13 -0.48 -0.74 8.17
CA TRP A 13 -0.07 -2.02 7.64
C TRP A 13 1.29 -1.88 6.97
N ILE A 14 2.26 -2.69 7.39
CA ILE A 14 3.58 -2.82 6.75
C ILE A 14 3.92 -4.29 6.78
N ASP A 15 4.09 -4.92 5.62
CA ASP A 15 4.27 -6.39 5.51
C ASP A 15 5.38 -6.92 6.43
N SER A 16 6.50 -6.20 6.54
CA SER A 16 7.63 -6.58 7.41
C SER A 16 7.36 -6.47 8.92
N LEU A 17 6.24 -5.85 9.33
CA LEU A 17 5.82 -5.70 10.72
C LEU A 17 4.54 -6.49 11.03
N CYS A 18 3.66 -6.64 10.05
CA CYS A 18 2.36 -7.27 10.20
C CYS A 18 2.36 -8.76 9.88
N ILE A 19 3.38 -9.26 9.17
CA ILE A 19 3.52 -10.68 8.81
C ILE A 19 4.72 -11.27 9.57
N ILE A 20 4.54 -12.44 10.16
CA ILE A 20 5.61 -13.19 10.82
C ILE A 20 6.52 -13.80 9.75
N GLN A 21 7.68 -13.19 9.54
CA GLN A 21 8.58 -13.56 8.43
C GLN A 21 9.13 -14.99 8.50
N ASP A 22 9.26 -15.55 9.71
CA ASP A 22 9.79 -16.90 9.93
C ASP A 22 8.70 -18.00 9.92
N SER A 23 7.45 -17.63 9.67
CA SER A 23 6.30 -18.54 9.69
C SER A 23 5.68 -18.65 8.30
N VAL A 24 5.94 -19.77 7.62
CA VAL A 24 5.30 -20.06 6.32
C VAL A 24 3.77 -20.07 6.41
N PRO A 25 3.13 -20.69 7.44
CA PRO A 25 1.67 -20.69 7.55
C PRO A 25 1.07 -19.29 7.72
N ASP A 26 1.75 -18.41 8.48
CA ASP A 26 1.31 -17.02 8.68
C ASP A 26 1.46 -16.23 7.38
N TRP A 27 2.63 -16.36 6.73
CA TRP A 27 2.89 -15.74 5.44
C TRP A 27 1.86 -16.14 4.38
N GLU A 28 1.48 -17.42 4.28
CA GLU A 28 0.47 -17.89 3.33
C GLU A 28 -0.92 -17.30 3.62
N GLY A 29 -1.29 -17.21 4.90
CA GLY A 29 -2.54 -16.60 5.33
C GLY A 29 -2.62 -15.12 5.00
N GLU A 30 -1.60 -14.35 5.39
CA GLU A 30 -1.55 -12.90 5.17
C GLU A 30 -1.37 -12.55 3.70
N ALA A 31 -0.54 -13.28 2.94
CA ALA A 31 -0.39 -13.09 1.50
C ALA A 31 -1.70 -13.39 0.75
N GLY A 32 -2.46 -14.39 1.19
CA GLY A 32 -3.80 -14.68 0.66
C GLY A 32 -4.81 -13.58 0.96
N ALA A 33 -4.72 -12.96 2.15
CA ALA A 33 -5.61 -11.90 2.60
C ALA A 33 -5.22 -10.49 2.14
N MET A 34 -4.03 -10.31 1.55
CA MET A 34 -3.45 -8.99 1.21
C MET A 34 -4.35 -8.13 0.31
N HIS A 35 -5.15 -8.76 -0.54
CA HIS A 35 -6.15 -8.08 -1.36
C HIS A 35 -7.19 -7.30 -0.52
N MET A 36 -7.60 -7.85 0.62
CA MET A 36 -8.53 -7.20 1.55
C MET A 36 -7.87 -6.06 2.31
N VAL A 37 -6.59 -6.20 2.65
CA VAL A 37 -5.81 -5.12 3.28
C VAL A 37 -5.79 -3.90 2.38
N TYR A 38 -5.38 -4.05 1.11
CA TYR A 38 -5.32 -2.91 0.20
C TYR A 38 -6.69 -2.33 -0.13
N LYS A 39 -7.71 -3.19 -0.30
CA LYS A 39 -9.07 -2.76 -0.62
C LYS A 39 -9.71 -1.92 0.50
N ASN A 40 -9.48 -2.30 1.75
CA ASN A 40 -10.12 -1.67 2.90
C ASN A 40 -9.22 -0.62 3.58
N ALA A 41 -8.00 -0.40 3.09
CA ALA A 41 -7.14 0.65 3.60
C ALA A 41 -7.73 2.04 3.34
N GLU A 42 -7.80 2.87 4.38
CA GLU A 42 -8.23 4.27 4.29
C GLU A 42 -7.32 5.08 3.35
N LEU A 43 -6.03 4.80 3.41
CA LEU A 43 -5.01 5.45 2.58
C LEU A 43 -3.80 4.53 2.39
N MET A 44 -3.41 4.34 1.13
CA MET A 44 -2.12 3.75 0.78
C MET A 44 -1.08 4.85 0.54
N ILE A 45 0.13 4.67 1.07
CA ILE A 45 1.24 5.60 0.89
C ILE A 45 2.39 4.84 0.23
N THR A 46 2.89 5.37 -0.89
CA THR A 46 4.05 4.82 -1.60
C THR A 46 5.09 5.89 -1.89
N ALA A 47 6.35 5.46 -2.01
CA ALA A 47 7.47 6.32 -2.35
C ALA A 47 8.28 5.67 -3.46
N TYR A 48 8.34 6.32 -4.62
CA TYR A 48 9.08 5.83 -5.77
C TYR A 48 9.55 7.01 -6.65
N GLY A 49 10.50 6.78 -7.55
CA GLY A 49 11.07 7.87 -8.35
C GLY A 49 10.08 8.52 -9.32
N ASP A 50 9.26 7.68 -9.96
CA ASP A 50 8.22 8.04 -10.93
C ASP A 50 7.11 7.00 -10.84
N VAL A 51 5.84 7.42 -10.84
CA VAL A 51 4.66 6.53 -10.69
C VAL A 51 4.62 5.46 -11.77
N ASP A 52 4.76 5.86 -13.03
CA ASP A 52 4.46 4.98 -14.16
C ASP A 52 5.72 4.23 -14.62
N ARG A 53 6.90 4.86 -14.48
CA ARG A 53 8.19 4.26 -14.85
C ARG A 53 8.90 3.55 -13.69
N SER A 54 8.23 3.39 -12.56
CA SER A 54 8.79 2.69 -11.41
C SER A 54 9.13 1.24 -11.75
N ARG A 55 10.34 0.78 -11.38
CA ARG A 55 10.67 -0.66 -11.40
C ARG A 55 9.70 -1.47 -10.53
N TRP A 56 9.08 -0.85 -9.53
CA TRP A 56 8.09 -1.52 -8.69
C TRP A 56 6.86 -1.98 -9.48
N ASN A 57 6.51 -1.31 -10.60
CA ASN A 57 5.41 -1.72 -11.47
C ASN A 57 5.61 -3.08 -12.15
N THR A 58 6.84 -3.63 -12.14
CA THR A 58 7.09 -4.99 -12.65
C THR A 58 6.82 -6.07 -11.60
N ARG A 59 6.42 -5.71 -10.37
CA ARG A 59 6.07 -6.67 -9.31
C ARG A 59 4.56 -6.88 -9.30
N GLY A 60 4.13 -8.14 -9.33
CA GLY A 60 2.70 -8.50 -9.32
C GLY A 60 1.93 -7.92 -8.12
N TRP A 61 2.58 -7.81 -6.96
CA TRP A 61 1.98 -7.23 -5.75
C TRP A 61 1.71 -5.72 -5.85
N THR A 62 2.55 -4.98 -6.57
CA THR A 62 2.34 -3.55 -6.83
C THR A 62 1.08 -3.28 -7.66
N MET A 63 0.66 -4.25 -8.48
CA MET A 63 -0.64 -4.17 -9.15
C MET A 63 -1.80 -4.21 -8.13
N GLN A 64 -1.73 -5.07 -7.11
CA GLN A 64 -2.77 -5.17 -6.08
C GLN A 64 -2.83 -3.91 -5.22
N GLU A 65 -1.67 -3.38 -4.83
CA GLU A 65 -1.54 -2.12 -4.11
C GLU A 65 -2.27 -0.97 -4.85
N ARG A 66 -2.00 -0.78 -6.15
CA ARG A 66 -2.60 0.30 -6.95
C ARG A 66 -4.05 0.00 -7.34
N SER A 67 -4.36 -1.25 -7.66
CA SER A 67 -5.67 -1.64 -8.21
C SER A 67 -6.73 -1.88 -7.15
N LEU A 68 -6.37 -2.07 -5.87
CA LEU A 68 -7.34 -2.31 -4.80
C LEU A 68 -7.52 -1.12 -3.86
N SER A 69 -6.49 -0.30 -3.61
CA SER A 69 -6.62 0.86 -2.73
C SER A 69 -7.47 2.00 -3.32
N THR A 70 -8.53 2.37 -2.63
CA THR A 70 -9.46 3.45 -3.03
C THR A 70 -8.76 4.80 -3.08
N ARG A 71 -7.83 5.04 -2.15
CA ARG A 71 -7.07 6.29 -2.04
C ARG A 71 -5.59 5.99 -1.92
N SER A 72 -4.77 6.65 -2.73
CA SER A 72 -3.31 6.52 -2.65
C SER A 72 -2.60 7.87 -2.77
N VAL A 73 -1.58 8.07 -1.95
CA VAL A 73 -0.63 9.18 -2.07
C VAL A 73 0.73 8.62 -2.50
N HIS A 74 1.28 9.22 -3.53
CA HIS A 74 2.54 8.83 -4.14
C HIS A 74 3.58 9.93 -3.97
N PHE A 75 4.60 9.67 -3.19
CA PHE A 75 5.75 10.57 -3.02
C PHE A 75 6.77 10.28 -4.13
N CYS A 76 6.90 11.21 -5.08
CA CYS A 76 7.92 11.18 -6.12
C CYS A 76 9.03 12.20 -5.85
N LYS A 77 10.14 12.13 -6.60
CA LYS A 77 11.32 13.00 -6.39
C LYS A 77 10.97 14.49 -6.33
N ASN A 78 10.10 14.96 -7.22
CA ASN A 78 9.80 16.40 -7.40
C ASN A 78 8.29 16.72 -7.28
N LYS A 79 7.46 15.75 -6.92
CA LYS A 79 6.00 15.88 -6.99
C LYS A 79 5.33 14.87 -6.07
N ILE A 80 4.16 15.24 -5.56
CA ILE A 80 3.30 14.34 -4.79
C ILE A 80 2.02 14.16 -5.60
N TYR A 81 1.61 12.92 -5.84
CA TYR A 81 0.34 12.61 -6.49
C TYR A 81 -0.65 12.07 -5.48
N PHE A 82 -1.91 12.48 -5.62
CA PHE A 82 -3.03 11.86 -4.91
C PHE A 82 -3.96 11.25 -5.96
N GLU A 83 -4.19 9.95 -5.85
CA GLU A 83 -5.16 9.22 -6.65
C GLU A 83 -6.33 8.82 -5.74
N CYS A 84 -7.55 9.17 -6.15
CA CYS A 84 -8.78 8.70 -5.51
C CYS A 84 -9.63 8.02 -6.57
N ARG A 85 -9.88 6.73 -6.37
CA ARG A 85 -10.73 5.94 -7.24
C ARG A 85 -12.09 5.90 -6.57
N SER A 86 -13.07 6.59 -7.17
CA SER A 86 -14.44 6.53 -6.67
C SER A 86 -14.96 5.13 -6.92
N THR A 87 -15.28 4.40 -5.88
CA THR A 87 -16.15 3.23 -5.98
C THR A 87 -17.51 3.75 -6.43
N VAL A 88 -17.92 3.41 -7.66
CA VAL A 88 -19.31 3.56 -8.10
C VAL A 88 -20.12 2.45 -7.48
#